data_AF-A0A7C2RRB7-F1
#
_entry.id   AF-A0A7C2RRB7-F1
#
_cell.length_a   1.000
_cell.length_b   1.000
_cell.length_c   1.000
_cell.angle_alpha   90.00
_cell.angle_beta   90.00
_cell.angle_gamma   90.00
#
_symmetry.space_group_name_H-M   'P 1'
#
loop_
_entity.id
_entity.type
_entity.pdbx_description
1 polymer ?
#
loop_
_entity_poly.entity_id
_entity_poly.type
_entity_poly.pdbx_seq_one_letter_code
_entity_poly.pdbx_strand_id
1 'polypeptide(L)'
;MRLGAKYDPYKKAEEEFRKCVFCGFCESSCPTLEETGLRGYGPRGRVRVVGLLLNGIYSEKTSEYLYTCLLCYACVPPCPTGVDIPGIVEAGRSILVRLSRTGLSSISKEQ
;
A
#
# COMPACT_ATOMS: atom_id res chain seq x y z
N MET A 1 -22.76 8.83 -21.42
CA MET A 1 -21.68 8.77 -20.42
C MET A 1 -21.74 7.40 -19.76
N ARG A 2 -20.95 6.41 -20.23
CA ARG A 2 -20.97 5.05 -19.68
C ARG A 2 -20.17 5.03 -18.36
N LEU A 3 -20.86 5.15 -17.23
CA LEU A 3 -20.36 4.72 -15.93
C LEU A 3 -20.24 3.19 -15.99
N GLY A 4 -19.04 2.68 -16.25
CA GLY A 4 -18.92 1.31 -16.78
C GLY A 4 -17.64 0.56 -16.42
N ALA A 5 -17.10 0.75 -15.22
CA ALA A 5 -16.20 -0.23 -14.61
C ALA A 5 -16.35 -0.16 -13.08
N LYS A 6 -16.74 -1.26 -12.44
CA LYS A 6 -16.68 -1.36 -10.98
C LYS A 6 -15.21 -1.29 -10.57
N TYR A 7 -14.88 -0.39 -9.64
CA TYR A 7 -13.53 -0.29 -9.07
C TYR A 7 -13.19 -1.59 -8.33
N ASP A 8 -12.10 -2.25 -8.75
CA ASP A 8 -11.56 -3.43 -8.08
C ASP A 8 -10.21 -3.10 -7.43
N PRO A 9 -10.14 -3.05 -6.09
CA PRO A 9 -8.89 -2.75 -5.38
C PRO A 9 -7.84 -3.86 -5.54
N TYR A 10 -8.22 -5.13 -5.73
CA TYR A 10 -7.24 -6.20 -5.90
C TYR A 10 -6.46 -6.03 -7.20
N LYS A 11 -7.19 -5.80 -8.31
CA LYS A 11 -6.58 -5.51 -9.61
C LYS A 11 -5.68 -4.27 -9.56
N LYS A 12 -6.15 -3.16 -8.98
CA LYS A 12 -5.35 -1.93 -8.86
C LYS A 12 -4.06 -2.18 -8.07
N ALA A 13 -4.14 -2.85 -6.94
CA ALA A 13 -2.98 -3.15 -6.12
C ALA A 13 -1.97 -4.04 -6.85
N GLU A 14 -2.44 -5.07 -7.56
CA GLU A 14 -1.57 -5.98 -8.30
C GLU A 14 -0.84 -5.29 -9.46
N GLU A 15 -1.56 -4.46 -10.23
CA GLU A 15 -0.99 -3.69 -11.35
C GLU A 15 0.12 -2.74 -10.87
N GLU A 16 -0.12 -1.97 -9.80
CA GLU A 16 0.88 -1.04 -9.27
C GLU A 16 2.02 -1.76 -8.56
N PHE A 17 1.76 -2.88 -7.87
CA PHE A 17 2.80 -3.67 -7.22
C PHE A 17 3.80 -4.21 -8.24
N ARG A 18 3.33 -4.72 -9.39
CA ARG A 18 4.18 -5.25 -10.46
C ARG A 18 5.07 -4.19 -11.11
N LYS A 19 4.68 -2.91 -11.11
CA LYS A 19 5.52 -1.81 -11.62
C LYS A 19 6.67 -1.43 -10.68
N CYS A 20 6.56 -1.77 -9.39
CA CYS A 20 7.54 -1.37 -8.40
C CYS A 20 8.78 -2.28 -8.45
N VAL A 21 9.93 -1.70 -8.80
CA VAL A 21 11.24 -2.38 -8.79
C VAL A 21 12.01 -2.14 -7.48
N PHE A 22 11.36 -1.56 -6.47
CA PHE A 22 11.93 -1.25 -5.15
C PHE A 22 13.20 -0.38 -5.16
N CYS A 23 13.40 0.49 -6.16
CA CYS A 23 14.60 1.33 -6.33
C CYS A 23 14.83 2.37 -5.22
N GLY A 24 13.77 2.95 -4.64
CA GLY A 24 13.88 3.84 -3.48
C GLY A 24 13.88 5.35 -3.75
N PHE A 25 13.78 5.79 -5.01
CA PHE A 25 13.74 7.22 -5.35
C PHE A 25 12.59 7.99 -4.69
N CYS A 26 11.49 7.30 -4.36
CA CYS A 26 10.35 7.90 -3.69
C CYS A 26 10.55 8.12 -2.18
N GLU A 27 11.55 7.49 -1.53
CA GLU A 27 11.65 7.44 -0.07
C GLU A 27 11.88 8.83 0.55
N SER A 28 12.83 9.61 0.00
CA SER A 28 13.19 10.94 0.54
C SER A 28 12.10 12.00 0.40
N SER A 29 11.11 11.77 -0.47
CA SER A 29 9.97 12.67 -0.66
C SER A 29 8.83 12.42 0.34
N CYS A 30 8.91 11.36 1.15
CA CYS A 30 7.81 10.95 2.00
C CYS A 30 7.92 11.53 3.41
N PRO A 31 7.00 12.43 3.83
CA PRO A 31 7.09 13.09 5.13
C PRO A 31 6.93 12.09 6.28
N THR A 32 6.11 11.05 6.13
CA THR A 32 5.92 10.06 7.20
C THR A 32 7.14 9.18 7.38
N LEU A 33 7.96 8.98 6.35
CA LEU A 33 9.24 8.27 6.50
C LEU A 33 10.26 9.18 7.18
N GLU A 34 10.31 10.45 6.82
CA GLU A 34 11.17 11.45 7.45
C GLU A 34 10.90 11.56 8.95
N GLU A 35 9.63 11.69 9.35
CA GLU A 35 9.24 11.80 10.76
C GLU A 35 9.48 10.52 11.57
N THR A 36 9.21 9.34 10.98
CA THR A 36 9.30 8.07 11.72
C THR A 36 10.69 7.44 11.68
N GLY A 37 11.49 7.72 10.65
CA GLY A 37 12.76 7.02 10.38
C GLY A 37 12.61 5.53 10.05
N LEU A 38 11.37 5.00 9.98
CA LEU A 38 11.10 3.58 9.85
C LEU A 38 10.60 3.25 8.44
N ARG A 39 11.35 2.41 7.72
CA ARG A 39 11.08 2.08 6.29
C ARG A 39 9.67 1.54 6.01
N GLY A 40 9.01 0.92 6.99
CA GLY A 40 7.64 0.43 6.87
C GLY A 40 6.60 1.53 6.63
N TYR A 41 6.87 2.74 7.12
CA TYR A 41 6.02 3.93 6.98
C TYR A 41 6.37 4.75 5.73
N GLY A 42 7.37 4.32 4.97
CA GLY A 42 7.73 4.91 3.69
C GLY A 42 6.91 4.36 2.52
N PRO A 43 6.99 5.01 1.34
CA PRO A 43 6.25 4.62 0.15
C PRO A 43 6.55 3.19 -0.30
N ARG A 44 7.82 2.76 -0.30
CA ARG A 44 8.15 1.37 -0.65
C ARG A 44 7.69 0.38 0.40
N GLY A 45 7.80 0.74 1.69
CA GLY A 45 7.27 -0.06 2.79
C GLY A 45 5.80 -0.36 2.59
N ARG A 46 5.01 0.66 2.24
CA ARG A 46 3.58 0.53 1.92
C ARG A 46 3.32 -0.34 0.71
N VAL A 47 4.07 -0.19 -0.39
CA VAL A 47 3.96 -1.11 -1.55
C VAL A 47 4.24 -2.55 -1.13
N ARG A 48 5.26 -2.80 -0.30
CA ARG A 48 5.57 -4.13 0.23
C ARG A 48 4.45 -4.68 1.11
N VAL A 49 3.90 -3.86 2.01
CA VAL A 49 2.78 -4.22 2.89
C VAL A 49 1.54 -4.60 2.09
N VAL A 50 1.22 -3.85 1.02
CA VAL A 50 0.10 -4.22 0.13
C VAL A 50 0.41 -5.50 -0.65
N GLY A 51 1.65 -5.71 -1.08
CA GLY A 51 2.07 -6.99 -1.66
C GLY A 51 1.85 -8.17 -0.72
N LEU A 52 2.15 -8.02 0.58
CA LEU A 52 1.87 -9.05 1.59
C LEU A 52 0.36 -9.27 1.74
N LEU A 53 -0.44 -8.19 1.79
CA LEU A 53 -1.90 -8.27 1.83
C LEU A 53 -2.50 -9.04 0.65
N LEU A 54 -1.97 -8.84 -0.56
CA LEU A 54 -2.39 -9.60 -1.75
C LEU A 54 -2.14 -11.11 -1.61
N ASN A 55 -1.16 -11.50 -0.80
CA ASN A 55 -0.85 -12.90 -0.48
C ASN A 55 -1.57 -13.38 0.80
N GLY A 56 -2.50 -12.60 1.34
CA GLY A 56 -3.22 -12.93 2.58
C GLY A 56 -2.38 -12.81 3.86
N ILE A 57 -1.19 -12.19 3.79
CA ILE A 57 -0.29 -11.99 4.93
C ILE A 57 -0.48 -10.59 5.49
N TYR A 58 -0.95 -10.49 6.74
CA TYR A 58 -1.15 -9.21 7.43
C TYR A 58 -1.08 -9.38 8.95
N SER A 59 -0.82 -8.29 9.65
CA SER A 59 -0.80 -8.22 11.11
C SER A 59 -1.48 -6.94 11.58
N GLU A 60 -1.54 -6.72 12.89
CA GLU A 60 -2.08 -5.48 13.46
C GLU A 60 -1.37 -4.23 12.91
N LYS A 61 -0.05 -4.32 12.68
CA LYS A 61 0.77 -3.24 12.10
C LYS A 61 0.45 -2.92 10.65
N THR A 62 -0.19 -3.84 9.90
CA THR A 62 -0.59 -3.58 8.52
C THR A 62 -1.50 -2.35 8.42
N SER A 63 -2.41 -2.18 9.39
CA SER A 63 -3.27 -1.00 9.47
C SER A 63 -2.43 0.27 9.67
N GLU A 64 -1.50 0.25 10.61
CA GLU A 64 -0.63 1.37 10.95
C GLU A 64 0.20 1.86 9.75
N TYR A 65 0.85 0.94 9.03
CA TYR A 65 1.64 1.30 7.85
C TYR A 65 0.81 1.97 6.75
N LEU A 66 -0.43 1.51 6.53
CA LEU A 66 -1.29 2.05 5.48
C LEU A 66 -1.98 3.34 5.90
N TYR A 67 -2.44 3.45 7.15
CA TYR A 67 -3.24 4.59 7.63
C TYR A 67 -2.40 5.79 8.06
N THR A 68 -1.10 5.61 8.31
CA THR A 68 -0.16 6.74 8.45
C THR A 68 0.10 7.47 7.14
N CYS A 69 -0.27 6.91 5.98
CA CYS A 69 -0.11 7.60 4.69
C CYS A 69 -1.04 8.81 4.59
N LEU A 70 -0.46 10.00 4.37
CA LEU A 70 -1.22 11.24 4.20
C LEU A 70 -1.90 11.37 2.82
N LEU A 71 -1.64 10.46 1.89
CA LEU A 71 -2.06 10.57 0.49
C LEU A 71 -1.66 11.92 -0.14
N CYS A 72 -0.45 12.41 0.16
CA CYS A 72 0.05 13.70 -0.32
C CYS A 72 0.69 13.66 -1.73
N TYR A 73 0.78 12.47 -2.35
CA TYR A 73 1.34 12.25 -3.70
C TYR A 73 2.82 12.62 -3.90
N ALA A 74 3.56 13.06 -2.87
CA ALA A 74 4.97 13.47 -3.00
C ALA A 74 5.90 12.38 -3.58
N CYS A 75 5.53 11.11 -3.39
CA CYS A 75 6.26 9.95 -3.89
C CYS A 75 6.08 9.65 -5.38
N VAL A 76 5.11 10.29 -6.06
CA VAL A 76 4.79 10.02 -7.47
C VAL A 76 5.80 10.65 -8.44
N PRO A 77 6.11 11.97 -8.38
CA PRO A 77 7.07 12.58 -9.29
C PRO A 77 8.47 11.92 -9.34
N PRO A 78 9.09 11.51 -8.21
CA PRO A 78 10.41 10.88 -8.27
C PRO A 78 10.38 9.40 -8.69
N CYS A 79 9.21 8.78 -8.90
CA CYS A 79 9.13 7.37 -9.24
C CYS A 79 9.51 7.13 -10.72
N PRO A 80 10.64 6.46 -11.03
CA PRO A 80 11.07 6.29 -12.42
C PRO A 80 10.20 5.30 -13.21
N THR A 81 9.48 4.41 -12.53
CA THR A 81 8.59 3.41 -13.16
C THR A 81 7.12 3.80 -13.13
N GLY A 82 6.79 5.00 -12.61
CA GLY A 82 5.43 5.53 -12.62
C GLY A 82 4.43 4.73 -11.76
N VAL A 83 4.88 4.21 -10.61
CA VAL A 83 3.98 3.53 -9.66
C VAL A 83 3.04 4.56 -9.04
N ASP A 84 1.73 4.30 -9.09
CA ASP A 84 0.73 5.06 -8.35
C ASP A 84 0.69 4.58 -6.88
N ILE A 85 1.68 5.04 -6.09
CA ILE A 85 1.86 4.66 -4.69
C ILE A 85 0.65 5.07 -3.81
N PRO A 86 0.05 6.26 -3.96
CA PRO A 86 -1.19 6.59 -3.25
C PRO A 86 -2.34 5.65 -3.63
N GLY A 87 -2.52 5.34 -4.92
CA GLY A 87 -3.57 4.44 -5.38
C GLY A 87 -3.43 3.01 -4.86
N ILE A 88 -2.21 2.44 -4.82
CA ILE A 88 -1.98 1.13 -4.19
C ILE A 88 -2.24 1.17 -2.67
N VAL A 89 -1.96 2.28 -1.99
CA VAL A 89 -2.30 2.43 -0.56
C VAL A 89 -3.83 2.46 -0.37
N GLU A 90 -4.56 3.20 -1.18
CA GLU A 90 -6.03 3.23 -1.13
C GLU A 90 -6.66 1.86 -1.43
N ALA A 91 -6.11 1.15 -2.42
CA ALA A 91 -6.47 -0.23 -2.71
C ALA A 91 -6.18 -1.15 -1.52
N GLY A 92 -5.01 -1.03 -0.90
CA GLY A 92 -4.62 -1.77 0.30
C GLY A 92 -5.56 -1.54 1.49
N ARG A 93 -5.94 -0.29 1.76
CA ARG A 93 -6.93 0.06 2.79
C ARG A 93 -8.28 -0.60 2.50
N SER A 94 -8.73 -0.58 1.25
CA SER A 94 -9.98 -1.22 0.82
C SER A 94 -9.96 -2.74 1.02
N ILE A 95 -8.84 -3.39 0.68
CA ILE A 95 -8.63 -4.83 0.90
C ILE A 95 -8.66 -5.15 2.39
N LEU A 96 -7.95 -4.40 3.22
CA LEU A 96 -7.90 -4.61 4.67
C LEU A 96 -9.29 -4.47 5.32
N VAL A 97 -10.11 -3.51 4.89
CA VAL A 97 -11.50 -3.37 5.36
C VAL A 97 -12.37 -4.56 4.93
N ARG A 98 -12.18 -5.10 3.72
CA ARG A 98 -12.90 -6.31 3.27
C ARG A 98 -12.54 -7.52 4.12
N LEU A 99 -11.25 -7.72 4.39
CA LEU A 99 -10.75 -8.83 5.22
C LEU A 99 -11.24 -8.75 6.67
N SER A 100 -11.29 -7.56 7.26
CA SER A 100 -11.79 -7.37 8.63
C SER A 100 -13.31 -7.62 8.76
N ARG A 101 -14.09 -7.42 7.68
CA ARG A 101 -15.54 -7.69 7.67
C ARG A 101 -15.90 -9.17 7.54
N THR A 102 -15.02 -9.99 6.95
CA THR A 102 -15.25 -11.42 6.74
C THR A 102 -14.94 -12.30 7.97
N GLY A 103 -14.59 -11.69 9.12
CA GLY A 103 -14.10 -12.40 10.29
C GLY A 103 -12.63 -12.79 10.12
N LEU A 104 -11.77 -12.40 11.06
CA LEU A 104 -10.33 -12.66 10.99
C LEU A 104 -10.04 -14.17 11.09
N SER A 105 -9.92 -14.85 9.95
CA SER A 105 -9.59 -16.29 9.90
C SER A 105 -8.11 -16.59 9.63
N SER A 106 -7.21 -15.61 9.71
CA SER A 106 -5.76 -15.85 9.52
C SER A 106 -4.90 -14.68 10.02
N ILE A 107 -4.94 -14.40 11.32
CA ILE A 107 -3.78 -13.77 11.97
C ILE A 107 -2.72 -14.87 12.03
N SER A 108 -1.74 -14.87 11.13
CA SER A 108 -0.49 -15.54 11.40
C SER A 108 0.19 -14.76 12.52
N LYS A 109 -0.05 -15.20 13.77
CA LYS A 109 0.88 -14.97 14.87
C LYS A 109 2.20 -15.66 14.49
N GLU A 110 3.31 -15.14 14.99
CA GLU A 110 4.73 -15.36 14.60
C GLU A 110 5.22 -14.37 13.51
N GLN A 111 6.20 -13.48 13.75
CA GLN A 111 7.25 -13.40 14.78
C GLN A 111 7.51 -11.95 15.22
#